data_AF-A0A936T935-F1
#
_entry.id   AF-A0A936T935-F1
#
_cell.length_a   1.000
_cell.length_b   1.000
_cell.length_c   1.000
_cell.angle_alpha   90.00
_cell.angle_beta   90.00
_cell.angle_gamma   90.00
#
_symmetry.space_group_name_H-M   'P 1'
#
loop_
_entity.id
_entity.type
_entity.pdbx_description
1 polymer ?
#
loop_
_entity_poly.entity_id
_entity_poly.type
_entity_poly.pdbx_seq_one_letter_code
_entity_poly.pdbx_strand_id
1 'polypeptide(L)'
;MSAPARPEERTDASMLAITTGFLVLYLIFHKPWMLTVAVCAGLIGLLLPPVARLVHQGWMKLAHALGWFNGRVLLSAVFFALLTPIALLRRMGRSDGLALRKPTGSVWSVRDHTYVAKDLETPW
;
A
#
# COMPACT_ATOMS: atom_id res chain seq x y z
N MET A 1 18.69 -20.38 -15.24
CA MET A 1 17.80 -19.55 -16.08
C MET A 1 16.64 -20.44 -16.52
N SER A 2 15.59 -20.55 -15.69
CA SER A 2 14.44 -21.44 -15.94
C SER A 2 13.57 -20.86 -17.06
N ALA A 3 13.22 -21.70 -18.04
CA ALA A 3 12.38 -21.34 -19.18
C ALA A 3 11.06 -20.70 -18.72
N PRO A 4 10.51 -19.70 -19.45
CA PRO A 4 9.23 -19.12 -19.11
C PRO A 4 8.15 -20.20 -19.18
N ALA A 5 7.49 -20.46 -18.04
CA ALA A 5 6.40 -21.42 -17.94
C ALA A 5 5.35 -21.20 -19.03
N ARG A 6 4.92 -22.28 -19.69
CA ARG A 6 3.96 -22.23 -20.79
C ARG A 6 2.64 -21.61 -20.29
N PRO A 7 1.89 -20.87 -21.14
CA PRO A 7 0.64 -20.22 -20.73
C PRO A 7 -0.42 -21.19 -20.18
N GLU A 8 -0.36 -22.46 -20.55
CA GLU A 8 -1.24 -23.53 -20.03
C GLU A 8 -0.96 -23.82 -18.55
N GLU A 9 0.30 -23.99 -18.14
CA GLU A 9 0.68 -24.29 -16.74
C GLU A 9 0.21 -23.22 -15.73
N ARG A 10 0.19 -21.95 -16.14
CA ARG A 10 -0.30 -20.84 -15.30
C ARG A 10 -1.82 -20.88 -15.12
N THR A 11 -2.53 -21.35 -16.14
CA THR A 11 -3.98 -21.50 -16.12
C THR A 11 -4.38 -22.67 -15.22
N ASP A 12 -3.67 -23.80 -15.34
CA ASP A 12 -3.86 -25.00 -14.51
C ASP A 12 -3.60 -24.71 -13.03
N ALA A 13 -2.52 -24.00 -12.70
CA ALA A 13 -2.20 -23.59 -11.34
C ALA A 13 -3.29 -22.68 -10.74
N SER A 14 -3.88 -21.81 -11.55
CA SER A 14 -4.94 -20.91 -11.11
C SER A 14 -6.27 -21.65 -10.88
N MET A 15 -6.60 -22.60 -11.75
CA MET A 15 -7.76 -23.47 -11.55
C MET A 15 -7.60 -24.29 -10.27
N LEU A 16 -6.44 -24.92 -10.06
CA LEU A 16 -6.14 -25.68 -8.85
C LEU A 16 -6.26 -24.80 -7.60
N ALA A 17 -5.71 -23.58 -7.63
CA ALA A 17 -5.83 -22.64 -6.51
C ALA A 17 -7.29 -22.24 -6.25
N ILE A 18 -8.08 -21.99 -7.29
CA ILE A 18 -9.51 -21.66 -7.16
C ILE A 18 -10.29 -22.83 -6.59
N THR A 19 -10.12 -24.04 -7.13
CA THR A 19 -10.80 -25.26 -6.66
C THR A 19 -10.39 -25.60 -5.22
N THR A 20 -9.11 -25.49 -4.89
CA THR A 20 -8.59 -25.72 -3.53
C THR A 20 -9.13 -24.68 -2.55
N GLY A 21 -9.16 -23.40 -2.94
CA GLY A 21 -9.69 -22.33 -2.11
C GLY A 21 -11.18 -22.52 -1.79
N PHE A 22 -11.98 -22.88 -2.79
CA PHE A 22 -13.39 -23.20 -2.60
C PHE A 22 -13.60 -24.47 -1.74
N LEU A 23 -12.76 -25.48 -1.89
CA LEU A 23 -12.79 -26.70 -1.07
C LEU A 23 -12.49 -26.39 0.41
N VAL A 24 -11.47 -25.56 0.67
CA VAL A 24 -11.12 -25.13 2.05
C VAL A 24 -12.23 -24.28 2.66
N LEU A 25 -12.84 -23.37 1.88
CA LEU A 25 -13.99 -22.58 2.33
C LEU A 25 -15.21 -23.46 2.66
N TYR A 26 -15.44 -24.53 1.90
CA TYR A 26 -16.51 -25.49 2.19
C TYR A 26 -16.30 -26.19 3.55
N LEU A 27 -15.06 -26.57 3.88
CA LEU A 27 -14.74 -27.18 5.17
C LEU A 27 -15.08 -26.26 6.36
N ILE A 28 -14.93 -24.94 6.19
CA ILE A 28 -15.18 -23.93 7.23
C ILE A 28 -16.68 -23.61 7.38
N PHE A 29 -17.44 -23.52 6.28
CA PHE A 29 -18.83 -23.03 6.30
C PHE A 29 -19.92 -24.10 6.29
N HIS A 30 -19.62 -25.36 5.91
CA HIS A 30 -20.56 -26.51 5.95
C HIS A 30 -21.97 -26.27 5.33
N LYS A 31 -22.10 -25.31 4.41
CA LYS A 31 -23.37 -25.01 3.71
C LYS A 31 -23.43 -25.80 2.38
N PRO A 32 -24.51 -26.57 2.12
CA PRO A 32 -24.58 -27.49 0.97
C PRO A 32 -24.61 -26.78 -0.39
N TRP A 33 -25.13 -25.55 -0.47
CA TRP A 33 -25.15 -24.78 -1.72
C TRP A 33 -23.75 -24.40 -2.22
N MET A 34 -22.78 -24.27 -1.30
CA MET A 34 -21.42 -23.84 -1.62
C MET A 34 -20.60 -24.99 -2.25
N LEU A 35 -20.91 -26.23 -1.90
CA LEU A 35 -20.29 -27.42 -2.49
C LEU A 35 -20.70 -27.60 -3.96
N THR A 36 -21.98 -27.40 -4.28
CA THR A 36 -22.46 -27.46 -5.67
C THR A 36 -21.75 -26.42 -6.54
N VAL A 37 -21.57 -25.20 -6.04
CA VAL A 37 -20.85 -24.14 -6.77
C VAL A 37 -19.37 -24.50 -6.96
N ALA A 38 -18.71 -25.02 -5.92
CA ALA A 38 -17.31 -25.44 -6.01
C ALA A 38 -17.09 -26.59 -7.00
N VAL A 39 -17.94 -27.61 -6.95
CA VAL A 39 -17.89 -28.77 -7.84
C VAL A 39 -18.21 -28.36 -9.27
N CYS A 40 -19.26 -27.56 -9.50
CA CYS A 40 -19.59 -27.05 -10.84
C CYS A 40 -18.46 -26.17 -11.40
N ALA A 41 -17.87 -25.29 -10.59
CA ALA A 41 -16.75 -24.45 -11.03
C ALA A 41 -15.50 -25.28 -11.38
N GLY A 42 -15.18 -26.30 -10.57
CA GLY A 42 -14.09 -27.23 -10.86
C GLY A 42 -14.33 -28.07 -12.12
N LEU A 43 -15.55 -28.60 -12.29
CA LEU A 43 -15.93 -29.39 -13.47
C LEU A 43 -15.88 -28.54 -14.75
N ILE A 44 -16.42 -27.31 -14.71
CA ILE A 44 -16.39 -26.37 -15.84
C ILE A 44 -14.95 -25.96 -16.15
N GLY A 45 -14.11 -25.76 -15.13
CA GLY A 45 -12.68 -25.50 -15.32
C GLY A 45 -11.98 -26.63 -16.07
N LEU A 46 -12.26 -27.87 -15.70
CA LEU A 46 -11.61 -29.05 -16.30
C LEU A 46 -12.13 -29.38 -17.71
N LEU A 47 -13.44 -29.20 -17.95
CA LEU A 47 -14.09 -29.58 -19.20
C LEU A 47 -14.00 -28.49 -20.28
N LEU A 48 -13.89 -27.22 -19.90
CA LEU A 48 -13.95 -26.07 -20.80
C LEU A 48 -12.75 -25.12 -20.60
N PRO A 49 -11.56 -25.46 -21.16
CA PRO A 49 -10.37 -24.62 -21.10
C PRO A 49 -10.55 -23.16 -21.58
N PRO A 50 -11.35 -22.82 -22.62
CA PRO A 50 -11.54 -21.42 -23.01
C PRO A 50 -12.31 -20.59 -21.97
N VAL A 51 -13.27 -21.21 -21.25
CA VAL A 51 -14.04 -20.54 -20.19
C VAL A 51 -13.14 -20.28 -18.99
N ALA A 52 -12.32 -21.25 -18.62
CA ALA A 52 -11.41 -21.09 -17.51
C ALA A 52 -10.33 -20.03 -17.76
N ARG A 53 -9.90 -19.86 -19.01
CA ARG A 53 -9.02 -18.76 -19.41
C ARG A 53 -9.68 -17.39 -19.21
N LEU A 54 -10.98 -17.25 -19.49
CA LEU A 54 -11.74 -16.03 -19.21
C LEU A 54 -11.86 -15.77 -17.70
N VAL A 55 -12.14 -16.81 -16.91
CA VAL A 55 -12.21 -16.71 -15.45
C VAL A 55 -10.85 -16.32 -14.87
N HIS A 56 -9.76 -16.94 -15.31
CA HIS A 56 -8.40 -16.59 -14.90
C HIS A 56 -8.08 -15.12 -15.24
N GLN A 57 -8.43 -14.65 -16.43
CA GLN A 57 -8.24 -13.24 -16.80
C GLN A 57 -9.04 -12.29 -15.90
N GLY A 58 -10.29 -12.63 -15.57
CA GLY A 58 -11.11 -11.87 -14.63
C GLY A 58 -10.51 -11.85 -13.22
N TRP A 59 -10.07 -13.01 -12.74
CA TRP A 59 -9.42 -13.16 -11.44
C TRP A 59 -8.11 -12.36 -11.36
N MET A 60 -7.28 -12.42 -12.39
CA MET A 60 -6.04 -11.65 -12.45
C MET A 60 -6.28 -10.15 -12.50
N LYS A 61 -7.36 -9.67 -13.15
CA LYS A 61 -7.74 -8.25 -13.10
C LYS A 61 -8.12 -7.83 -11.67
N LEU A 62 -8.86 -8.66 -10.94
CA LEU A 62 -9.18 -8.40 -9.54
C LEU A 62 -7.92 -8.40 -8.67
N ALA A 63 -7.03 -9.38 -8.84
CA ALA A 63 -5.76 -9.44 -8.12
C ALA A 63 -4.89 -8.20 -8.40
N HIS A 64 -4.86 -7.72 -9.64
CA HIS A 64 -4.14 -6.50 -10.01
C HIS A 64 -4.76 -5.27 -9.34
N ALA A 65 -6.09 -5.13 -9.37
CA ALA A 65 -6.78 -4.04 -8.69
C ALA A 65 -6.52 -4.05 -7.18
N LEU A 66 -6.54 -5.24 -6.57
CA LEU A 66 -6.26 -5.41 -5.15
C LEU A 66 -4.80 -5.08 -4.82
N GLY A 67 -3.85 -5.46 -5.67
CA GLY A 67 -2.45 -5.07 -5.54
C GLY A 67 -2.24 -3.56 -5.65
N TRP A 68 -2.90 -2.91 -6.60
CA TRP A 68 -2.88 -1.45 -6.79
C TRP A 68 -3.49 -0.69 -5.61
N PHE A 69 -4.57 -1.23 -5.02
CA PHE A 69 -5.18 -0.69 -3.81
C PHE A 69 -4.26 -0.88 -2.61
N ASN A 70 -3.73 -2.09 -2.42
CA ASN A 70 -2.83 -2.40 -1.31
C ASN A 70 -1.58 -1.52 -1.33
N GLY A 71 -0.98 -1.26 -2.49
CA GLY A 71 0.17 -0.34 -2.59
C GLY A 71 -0.12 1.06 -2.04
N ARG A 72 -1.31 1.62 -2.32
CA ARG A 72 -1.74 2.93 -1.77
C ARG A 72 -2.07 2.87 -0.30
N VAL A 73 -2.79 1.82 0.12
CA VAL A 73 -3.19 1.64 1.51
C VAL A 73 -1.98 1.43 2.40
N LEU A 74 -1.04 0.57 2.00
CA LEU A 74 0.18 0.31 2.74
C LEU A 74 1.01 1.58 2.88
N LEU A 75 1.23 2.32 1.78
CA LEU A 75 1.99 3.56 1.81
C LEU A 75 1.32 4.61 2.71
N SER A 76 0.00 4.78 2.59
CA SER A 76 -0.76 5.70 3.42
C SER A 76 -0.73 5.28 4.89
N ALA A 77 -0.91 4.00 5.18
CA ALA A 77 -0.87 3.45 6.53
C ALA A 77 0.50 3.67 7.17
N VAL A 78 1.59 3.41 6.44
CA VAL A 78 2.96 3.67 6.92
C VAL A 78 3.18 5.16 7.17
N PHE A 79 2.74 6.01 6.24
CA PHE A 79 2.83 7.47 6.41
C PHE A 79 2.09 7.93 7.68
N PHE A 80 0.86 7.48 7.89
CA PHE A 80 0.09 7.83 9.09
C PHE A 80 0.64 7.18 10.37
N ALA A 81 1.12 5.94 10.31
CA ALA A 81 1.64 5.24 11.47
C ALA A 81 3.01 5.76 11.93
N LEU A 82 3.85 6.26 11.01
CA LEU A 82 5.20 6.75 11.34
C LEU A 82 5.25 8.29 11.35
N LEU A 83 4.84 8.93 10.26
CA LEU A 83 5.04 10.37 10.09
C LEU A 83 4.12 11.18 11.00
N THR A 84 2.88 10.74 11.21
CA THR A 84 1.92 11.44 12.09
C THR A 84 2.36 11.49 13.55
N PRO A 85 2.76 10.38 14.22
CA PRO A 85 3.25 10.47 15.59
C PRO A 85 4.56 11.24 15.69
N ILE A 86 5.48 11.12 14.72
CA ILE A 86 6.71 11.93 14.70
C ILE A 86 6.38 13.43 14.60
N ALA A 87 5.45 13.81 13.73
CA ALA A 87 5.00 15.19 13.59
C ALA A 87 4.29 15.69 14.85
N LEU A 88 3.49 14.85 15.51
CA LEU A 88 2.80 15.18 16.75
C LEU A 88 3.79 15.38 17.92
N LEU A 89 4.76 14.46 18.06
CA LEU A 89 5.84 14.58 19.05
C LEU A 89 6.67 15.85 18.81
N ARG A 90 7.02 16.14 17.55
CA ARG A 90 7.69 17.39 17.17
C ARG A 90 6.82 18.62 17.47
N ARG A 91 5.51 18.54 17.29
CA ARG A 91 4.58 19.63 17.61
C ARG A 91 4.47 19.88 19.11
N MET A 92 4.53 18.82 19.92
CA MET A 92 4.56 18.93 21.38
C MET A 92 5.91 19.46 21.90
N GLY A 93 7.02 19.10 21.23
CA GLY A 93 8.37 19.53 21.61
C GLY A 93 8.81 20.90 21.06
N ARG A 94 8.08 21.49 20.10
CA ARG A 94 8.38 22.84 19.60
C ARG A 94 7.79 23.90 20.52
N SER A 95 8.58 24.30 21.51
CA SER A 95 8.68 25.71 21.89
C SER A 95 8.89 26.55 20.63
N ASP A 96 8.24 27.70 20.59
CA ASP A 96 7.99 28.61 19.47
C ASP A 96 9.28 29.23 18.85
N GLY A 97 10.26 28.41 18.46
CA GLY A 97 11.58 28.86 18.01
C GLY A 97 11.58 29.58 16.66
N LEU A 98 10.43 29.70 15.99
CA LEU A 98 10.30 30.42 14.73
C LEU A 98 9.48 31.71 14.83
N ALA A 99 9.04 32.13 16.02
CA ALA A 99 8.21 33.33 16.22
C ALA A 99 7.08 33.46 15.16
N LEU A 100 6.48 32.33 14.77
CA LEU A 100 5.52 32.28 13.66
C LEU A 100 4.13 32.79 14.06
N ARG A 101 3.89 32.92 15.37
CA ARG A 101 2.73 33.61 15.91
C ARG A 101 2.99 35.11 15.74
N LYS A 102 2.14 35.78 14.96
CA LYS A 102 2.19 37.23 14.72
C LYS A 102 2.54 37.94 16.04
N PRO A 103 3.75 38.49 16.19
CA PRO A 103 4.00 39.34 17.34
C PRO A 103 3.12 40.56 17.16
N THR A 104 2.48 41.01 18.22
CA THR A 104 1.73 42.28 18.27
C THR A 104 2.67 43.50 18.23
N GLY A 105 3.93 43.31 17.79
CA GLY A 105 5.00 44.30 17.78
C GLY A 105 6.14 43.94 16.81
N SER A 106 7.25 44.68 16.90
CA SER A 106 8.44 44.56 16.06
C SER A 106 9.15 43.20 16.21
N VAL A 107 9.47 42.56 15.08
CA VAL A 107 10.33 41.34 15.01
C VAL A 107 11.82 41.70 15.06
N TRP A 108 12.16 43.00 15.00
CA TRP A 108 13.55 43.44 15.04
C TRP A 108 14.14 43.21 16.43
N SER A 109 15.18 42.39 16.51
CA SER A 109 16.07 42.33 17.67
C SER A 109 17.11 43.45 17.53
N VAL A 110 17.20 44.35 18.51
CA VAL A 110 18.30 45.32 18.58
C VAL A 110 19.58 44.53 18.84
N ARG A 111 20.53 44.60 17.90
CA ARG A 111 21.85 44.00 18.06
C ARG A 111 22.82 45.09 18.49
N ASP A 112 23.10 45.18 19.78
CA ASP A 112 24.20 45.99 20.31
C ASP A 112 25.53 45.26 20.09
N HIS A 113 25.85 44.98 18.83
CA HIS A 113 27.13 44.37 18.45
C HIS A 113 28.15 45.48 18.21
N THR A 114 29.22 45.49 19.00
CA THR A 114 30.35 46.40 18.78
C THR A 114 31.18 45.83 17.64
N TYR A 115 31.02 46.39 16.44
CA TYR A 115 31.72 45.94 15.24
C TYR A 115 33.24 45.93 15.43
N VAL A 116 33.87 44.80 15.17
CA VAL A 116 35.33 44.63 15.23
C VAL A 116 35.86 44.56 13.80
N ALA A 117 37.10 45.00 13.56
CA ALA A 117 37.72 45.03 12.22
C ALA A 117 37.65 43.68 11.48
N LYS A 118 37.65 42.57 12.23
CA LYS A 118 37.54 41.21 11.71
C LYS A 118 36.17 40.90 11.08
N ASP A 119 35.10 41.57 11.52
CA ASP A 119 33.75 41.40 10.96
C ASP A 119 33.58 42.08 9.59
N LEU A 120 34.51 42.97 9.22
CA LEU A 120 34.50 43.69 7.94
C LEU A 120 35.28 42.95 6.84
N GLU A 121 36.01 41.88 7.18
CA GLU A 121 36.81 41.11 6.21
C GLU A 121 35.95 40.20 5.31
N THR A 122 34.71 39.88 5.70
CA THR A 122 33.74 39.16 4.87
C THR A 122 32.37 39.83 4.94
N PRO A 123 32.11 40.84 4.08
CA PRO A 123 30.85 41.58 4.09
C PRO A 123 29.68 40.85 3.41
N TRP A 124 29.84 39.56 3.04
CA TRP A 124 28.81 38.73 2.41
C TRP A 124 28.76 37.33 3.00
#